data_AF-A0A956DU74-F1
#
_entry.id   AF-A0A956DU74-F1
#
_cell.length_a   1.000
_cell.length_b   1.000
_cell.length_c   1.000
_cell.angle_alpha   90.00
_cell.angle_beta   90.00
_cell.angle_gamma   90.00
#
_symmetry.space_group_name_H-M   'P 1'
#
loop_
_entity.id
_entity.type
_entity.pdbx_description
1 polymer ?
#
loop_
_entity_poly.entity_id
_entity_poly.type
_entity_poly.pdbx_seq_one_letter_code
_entity_poly.pdbx_strand_id
1 'polypeptide(L)'
;MAPAPKGRKATLLMGSQRPSTADTDELAAQKAPSRGRGATWTGPLGGDRRSRPSTTRLSGTGDRPSLGGGRRTLGRLSRLSRHSTTIIELNEVASRLSVVTADKVPIKRQLALSTAAGLLLVLLVVVALVGGVARWVLLGLIFVVVSGFLAVYGVRLLPRLAARYGELELPGTLMFWVGVGVTLLGGTGALLTWGLSEASTSLARAAFPQVRPDIPEPPPPPPAPPPPAPADENLARDRQVRVRPGLLYVPPNLSAPDGTYDLLVHFHGNQEIVKASVVSAGINAVVHVTNLGLRSGPYKQWAGVPDAFDRLLDDTNDKLGELGLKDAKLGRVAVASWSAGYGALLHILDKERHRQRIDAVLIMDGMHGGYRSEGDVNIHPLSLAAFVQYAEQARDAGKLFVLTHSAIEVSGYASSGASASYLLDVLGITRTPTSQSPPPVDIEPAIHAFPAAERNWLHGESEAHQGGVHVYGYTGNVAADHIAHLAQMAVTVLPPLATRWAKRR
;
A
#
# COMPACT_ATOMS: atom_id res chain seq x y z
N MET A 1 59.47 61.66 22.65
CA MET A 1 58.80 62.72 21.87
C MET A 1 57.53 62.14 21.29
N ALA A 2 56.38 62.62 21.74
CA ALA A 2 55.04 62.38 21.18
C ALA A 2 54.88 63.16 19.84
N PRO A 3 53.70 63.21 19.16
CA PRO A 3 52.40 62.61 19.47
C PRO A 3 51.59 62.07 18.25
N ALA A 4 50.42 61.51 18.55
CA ALA A 4 49.28 61.33 17.66
C ALA A 4 48.68 62.67 17.16
N PRO A 5 47.78 62.64 16.15
CA PRO A 5 46.45 63.24 16.31
C PRO A 5 45.32 62.31 15.81
N LYS A 6 44.22 62.12 16.58
CA LYS A 6 42.93 62.89 16.57
C LYS A 6 42.19 62.73 15.22
N GLY A 7 40.93 62.31 15.11
CA GLY A 7 39.80 62.29 16.04
C GLY A 7 38.62 63.10 15.46
N ARG A 8 37.39 62.64 15.72
CA ARG A 8 36.04 63.31 15.66
C ARG A 8 35.22 63.15 14.37
N LYS A 9 34.05 62.48 14.45
CA LYS A 9 32.65 62.96 14.81
C LYS A 9 32.04 63.75 13.64
N ALA A 10 30.76 63.73 13.28
CA ALA A 10 29.51 63.02 13.60
C ALA A 10 28.52 63.49 12.48
N THR A 11 27.43 62.81 12.10
CA THR A 11 26.05 63.04 12.62
C THR A 11 25.05 62.72 11.49
N LEU A 12 23.97 62.02 11.87
CA LEU A 12 22.60 61.91 11.31
C LEU A 12 22.28 62.35 9.86
N LEU A 13 21.49 61.51 9.18
CA LEU A 13 20.09 61.85 8.89
C LEU A 13 19.22 60.60 8.68
N MET A 14 18.18 60.50 9.50
CA MET A 14 17.05 59.60 9.38
C MET A 14 16.26 59.89 8.09
N GLY A 15 15.84 58.85 7.39
CA GLY A 15 14.78 58.87 6.39
C GLY A 15 13.93 57.62 6.55
N SER A 16 12.87 57.73 7.35
CA SER A 16 11.87 56.70 7.60
C SER A 16 10.89 56.62 6.43
N GLN A 17 10.75 55.43 5.84
CA GLN A 17 9.55 55.05 5.10
C GLN A 17 8.84 53.93 5.85
N ARG A 18 7.59 54.21 6.22
CA ARG A 18 6.67 53.33 6.96
C ARG A 18 6.16 52.20 6.06
N PRO A 19 6.02 50.97 6.58
CA PRO A 19 5.03 50.02 6.08
C PRO A 19 3.67 50.26 6.75
N SER A 20 2.62 50.04 5.95
CA SER A 20 1.20 50.16 6.26
C SER A 20 0.75 49.36 7.49
N THR A 21 -0.03 50.01 8.36
CA THR A 21 -0.74 49.44 9.51
C THR A 21 -2.06 48.80 9.06
N ALA A 22 -2.08 47.48 8.94
CA ALA A 22 -3.28 46.67 8.94
C ALA A 22 -2.88 45.22 9.29
N ASP A 23 -2.43 44.99 10.54
CA ASP A 23 -2.20 43.62 11.06
C ASP A 23 -1.94 43.61 12.58
N THR A 24 -2.70 44.39 13.33
CA THR A 24 -2.68 44.37 14.80
C THR A 24 -4.07 44.55 15.35
N ASP A 25 -4.95 43.57 15.11
CA ASP A 25 -6.22 43.43 15.85
C ASP A 25 -6.77 41.99 15.67
N GLU A 26 -6.01 40.99 16.10
CA GLU A 26 -6.58 39.64 16.30
C GLU A 26 -5.83 38.85 17.37
N LEU A 27 -5.58 39.49 18.52
CA LEU A 27 -5.00 38.83 19.69
C LEU A 27 -5.54 39.43 21.00
N ALA A 28 -6.86 39.58 21.09
CA ALA A 28 -7.52 40.02 22.32
C ALA A 28 -9.01 39.64 22.39
N ALA A 29 -9.35 38.35 22.28
CA ALA A 29 -10.71 37.91 22.61
C ALA A 29 -10.77 36.44 23.04
N GLN A 30 -10.33 36.13 24.26
CA GLN A 30 -10.83 35.01 25.06
C GLN A 30 -10.32 35.14 26.50
N LYS A 31 -11.00 35.99 27.28
CA LYS A 31 -10.98 35.93 28.75
C LYS A 31 -12.42 35.74 29.22
N ALA A 32 -12.71 34.59 29.79
CA ALA A 32 -13.96 34.32 30.48
C ALA A 32 -14.03 35.15 31.79
N PRO A 33 -15.21 35.66 32.20
CA PRO A 33 -15.38 36.19 33.54
C PRO A 33 -16.01 35.17 34.49
N SER A 34 -15.56 35.31 35.74
CA SER A 34 -15.89 34.59 36.95
C SER A 34 -17.32 34.79 37.46
N ARG A 35 -17.75 33.81 38.27
CA ARG A 35 -18.95 33.74 39.12
C ARG A 35 -19.30 35.03 39.88
N GLY A 36 -20.60 35.33 39.96
CA GLY A 36 -21.22 36.23 40.94
C GLY A 36 -22.69 35.81 41.20
N ARG A 37 -23.08 35.73 42.47
CA ARG A 37 -24.38 35.23 42.99
C ARG A 37 -25.45 36.34 43.01
N GLY A 38 -26.74 35.96 43.00
CA GLY A 38 -27.76 36.63 43.83
C GLY A 38 -29.13 36.96 43.20
N ALA A 39 -30.17 36.27 43.71
CA ALA A 39 -31.51 36.78 44.10
C ALA A 39 -32.48 37.34 43.01
N THR A 40 -33.50 36.58 42.60
CA THR A 40 -34.94 36.58 43.03
C THR A 40 -35.83 37.73 42.54
N TRP A 41 -36.92 37.38 41.82
CA TRP A 41 -38.35 37.79 41.95
C TRP A 41 -39.06 37.76 40.57
N THR A 42 -39.92 36.76 40.34
CA THR A 42 -41.41 36.77 40.23
C THR A 42 -41.98 36.86 38.81
N GLY A 43 -42.92 35.94 38.51
CA GLY A 43 -43.78 35.96 37.33
C GLY A 43 -44.84 37.08 37.36
N PRO A 44 -45.97 37.02 36.61
CA PRO A 44 -46.72 35.79 36.32
C PRO A 44 -47.45 35.69 34.94
N LEU A 45 -47.98 34.48 34.69
CA LEU A 45 -49.27 34.14 34.03
C LEU A 45 -49.55 34.43 32.54
N GLY A 46 -50.01 33.36 31.87
CA GLY A 46 -50.78 33.36 30.62
C GLY A 46 -50.31 32.19 29.74
N GLY A 47 -51.03 31.11 29.48
CA GLY A 47 -52.47 30.91 29.51
C GLY A 47 -52.92 30.37 28.15
N ASP A 48 -52.81 29.05 27.99
CA ASP A 48 -53.79 28.15 27.37
C ASP A 48 -54.09 28.24 25.84
N ARG A 49 -54.08 27.04 25.20
CA ARG A 49 -55.03 26.51 24.18
C ARG A 49 -54.54 26.06 22.80
N ARG A 50 -54.73 24.73 22.65
CA ARG A 50 -55.42 24.00 21.56
C ARG A 50 -54.60 23.40 20.40
N SER A 51 -54.24 22.15 20.62
CA SER A 51 -54.58 20.97 19.82
C SER A 51 -55.33 21.14 18.49
N ARG A 52 -54.78 20.53 17.43
CA ARG A 52 -55.49 19.87 16.32
C ARG A 52 -54.67 18.70 15.77
N PRO A 53 -55.26 17.50 15.58
CA PRO A 53 -54.74 16.44 14.73
C PRO A 53 -55.56 16.33 13.43
N SER A 54 -55.01 15.72 12.38
CA SER A 54 -55.73 14.81 11.46
C SER A 54 -54.83 14.27 10.35
N THR A 55 -54.98 12.97 10.13
CA THR A 55 -54.39 12.15 9.08
C THR A 55 -55.38 11.94 7.92
N THR A 56 -54.86 11.40 6.81
CA THR A 56 -55.45 10.37 5.92
C THR A 56 -55.89 10.78 4.49
N ARG A 57 -55.03 10.43 3.51
CA ARG A 57 -55.20 9.53 2.34
C ARG A 57 -56.44 9.69 1.42
N LEU A 58 -56.23 9.76 0.08
CA LEU A 58 -56.76 8.82 -0.94
C LEU A 58 -56.40 9.21 -2.40
N SER A 59 -56.58 8.21 -3.27
CA SER A 59 -56.02 7.92 -4.60
C SER A 59 -56.99 8.13 -5.78
N GLY A 60 -56.45 8.12 -7.02
CA GLY A 60 -57.12 7.74 -8.28
C GLY A 60 -56.34 8.27 -9.51
N THR A 61 -55.74 7.51 -10.43
CA THR A 61 -56.19 6.51 -11.46
C THR A 61 -56.98 7.08 -12.64
N GLY A 62 -56.49 6.78 -13.86
CA GLY A 62 -57.17 6.86 -15.16
C GLY A 62 -56.57 7.90 -16.12
N ASP A 63 -56.43 7.71 -17.43
CA ASP A 63 -56.38 6.53 -18.31
C ASP A 63 -55.85 7.03 -19.68
N ARG A 64 -55.33 6.12 -20.52
CA ARG A 64 -54.80 6.40 -21.89
C ARG A 64 -55.92 6.79 -22.88
N PRO A 65 -55.59 7.29 -24.09
CA PRO A 65 -55.45 6.36 -25.22
C PRO A 65 -54.32 6.67 -26.22
N SER A 66 -54.00 5.61 -26.97
CA SER A 66 -53.01 5.42 -28.04
C SER A 66 -53.47 5.87 -29.44
N LEU A 67 -52.50 6.13 -30.33
CA LEU A 67 -52.28 5.52 -31.68
C LEU A 67 -51.44 6.50 -32.54
N GLY A 68 -50.20 6.20 -32.88
CA GLY A 68 -49.79 5.44 -34.09
C GLY A 68 -48.98 6.39 -34.99
N GLY A 69 -47.95 6.05 -35.76
CA GLY A 69 -47.15 4.86 -36.04
C GLY A 69 -46.00 5.35 -36.93
N GLY A 70 -44.81 4.75 -36.88
CA GLY A 70 -43.66 5.23 -37.64
C GLY A 70 -42.42 4.34 -37.51
N ARG A 71 -42.40 3.28 -38.30
CA ARG A 71 -41.37 2.25 -38.41
C ARG A 71 -40.16 2.80 -39.18
N ARG A 72 -38.93 2.71 -38.64
CA ARG A 72 -37.77 1.93 -39.17
C ARG A 72 -36.39 2.48 -38.74
N THR A 73 -35.54 1.48 -38.39
CA THR A 73 -34.08 1.39 -38.57
C THR A 73 -33.14 2.28 -37.75
N LEU A 74 -32.55 1.70 -36.70
CA LEU A 74 -31.13 1.29 -36.68
C LEU A 74 -30.83 0.49 -35.40
N GLY A 75 -30.40 -0.77 -35.57
CA GLY A 75 -29.88 -1.63 -34.52
C GLY A 75 -28.46 -2.09 -34.85
N ARG A 76 -27.64 -2.29 -33.80
CA ARG A 76 -26.26 -2.86 -33.68
C ARG A 76 -25.45 -1.94 -32.77
N LEU A 77 -24.71 -2.33 -31.73
CA LEU A 77 -24.15 -3.56 -31.15
C LEU A 77 -24.14 -3.31 -29.61
N SER A 78 -23.96 -4.23 -28.66
CA SER A 78 -23.16 -5.45 -28.63
C SER A 78 -23.70 -6.41 -27.56
N ARG A 79 -24.16 -7.58 -27.98
CA ARG A 79 -24.20 -8.79 -27.15
C ARG A 79 -22.78 -9.36 -27.11
N LEU A 80 -22.24 -9.57 -25.92
CA LEU A 80 -21.05 -10.40 -25.73
C LEU A 80 -21.39 -11.84 -26.17
N SER A 81 -20.76 -12.31 -27.23
CA SER A 81 -20.84 -13.71 -27.66
C SER A 81 -20.22 -14.59 -26.58
N ARG A 82 -21.04 -15.45 -25.95
CA ARG A 82 -20.51 -16.65 -25.29
C ARG A 82 -20.14 -17.61 -26.41
N HIS A 83 -18.85 -17.78 -26.64
CA HIS A 83 -18.33 -18.82 -27.53
C HIS A 83 -18.29 -20.14 -26.74
N SER A 84 -19.27 -21.01 -26.97
CA SER A 84 -19.25 -22.42 -26.58
C SER A 84 -18.55 -23.23 -27.66
N THR A 85 -17.72 -24.19 -27.28
CA THR A 85 -17.07 -25.11 -28.23
C THR A 85 -17.84 -26.42 -28.21
N THR A 86 -18.25 -26.92 -29.38
CA THR A 86 -18.94 -28.21 -29.45
C THR A 86 -17.93 -29.35 -29.58
N ILE A 87 -18.31 -30.55 -29.13
CA ILE A 87 -17.50 -31.77 -29.30
C ILE A 87 -17.15 -32.03 -30.78
N ILE A 88 -18.00 -31.57 -31.71
CA ILE A 88 -17.78 -31.70 -33.16
C ILE A 88 -16.62 -30.83 -33.62
N GLU A 89 -16.52 -29.57 -33.16
CA GLU A 89 -15.40 -28.67 -33.49
C GLU A 89 -14.06 -29.19 -32.94
N LEU A 90 -14.06 -29.75 -31.73
CA LEU A 90 -12.89 -30.42 -31.14
C LEU A 90 -12.46 -31.66 -31.94
N ASN A 91 -13.43 -32.45 -32.44
CA ASN A 91 -13.16 -33.60 -33.30
C ASN A 91 -12.60 -33.18 -34.67
N GLU A 92 -13.06 -32.06 -35.23
CA GLU A 92 -12.54 -31.54 -36.50
C GLU A 92 -11.08 -31.09 -36.35
N VAL A 93 -10.74 -30.39 -35.25
CA VAL A 93 -9.36 -29.99 -34.94
C VAL A 93 -8.47 -31.20 -34.67
N ALA A 94 -8.95 -32.19 -33.92
CA ALA A 94 -8.24 -33.45 -33.69
C ALA A 94 -7.99 -34.21 -35.01
N SER A 95 -8.96 -34.21 -35.93
CA SER A 95 -8.84 -34.86 -37.24
C SER A 95 -7.85 -34.15 -38.18
N ARG A 96 -7.74 -32.81 -38.07
CA ARG A 96 -6.75 -32.01 -38.82
C ARG A 96 -5.34 -32.15 -38.24
N LEU A 97 -5.20 -32.36 -36.94
CA LEU A 97 -3.93 -32.65 -36.27
C LEU A 97 -3.49 -34.11 -36.45
N SER A 98 -4.41 -35.04 -36.75
CA SER A 98 -4.10 -36.46 -36.96
C SER A 98 -3.57 -36.81 -38.36
N VAL A 99 -3.07 -35.83 -39.13
CA VAL A 99 -2.52 -36.04 -40.49
C VAL A 99 -1.18 -36.80 -40.48
N VAL A 100 -0.70 -37.26 -39.32
CA VAL A 100 0.45 -38.17 -39.23
C VAL A 100 0.05 -39.46 -38.51
N THR A 101 0.20 -40.57 -39.24
CA THR A 101 0.02 -41.98 -38.88
C THR A 101 -1.40 -42.55 -38.91
N ALA A 102 -1.90 -42.75 -40.13
CA ALA A 102 -2.87 -43.80 -40.42
C ALA A 102 -2.36 -44.73 -41.54
N ASP A 103 -1.14 -45.26 -41.38
CA ASP A 103 -0.83 -46.57 -41.96
C ASP A 103 -1.12 -47.64 -40.92
N LYS A 104 -1.90 -48.65 -41.31
CA LYS A 104 -2.18 -49.83 -40.48
C LYS A 104 -0.85 -50.53 -40.16
N VAL A 105 -0.23 -50.18 -39.04
CA VAL A 105 0.95 -50.86 -38.54
C VAL A 105 0.56 -52.33 -38.31
N PRO A 106 1.20 -53.31 -38.99
CA PRO A 106 0.84 -54.71 -38.85
C PRO A 106 0.93 -55.12 -37.38
N ILE A 107 -0.03 -55.91 -36.90
CA ILE A 107 -0.21 -56.28 -35.47
C ILE A 107 1.12 -56.72 -34.82
N LYS A 108 2.00 -57.39 -35.57
CA LYS A 108 3.34 -57.79 -35.12
C LYS A 108 4.26 -56.62 -34.74
N ARG A 109 4.23 -55.51 -35.49
CA ARG A 109 5.01 -54.29 -35.16
C ARG A 109 4.40 -53.52 -33.99
N GLN A 110 3.08 -53.51 -33.86
CA GLN A 110 2.42 -52.95 -32.68
C GLN A 110 2.79 -53.74 -31.42
N LEU A 111 2.79 -55.07 -31.50
CA LEU A 111 3.20 -55.92 -30.39
C LEU A 111 4.70 -55.72 -30.06
N ALA A 112 5.57 -55.63 -31.08
CA ALA A 112 6.99 -55.35 -30.87
C ALA A 112 7.23 -53.98 -30.21
N LEU A 113 6.51 -52.94 -30.66
CA LEU A 113 6.61 -51.60 -30.09
C LEU A 113 6.04 -51.53 -28.67
N SER A 114 4.92 -52.21 -28.38
CA SER A 114 4.37 -52.26 -27.02
C SER A 114 5.26 -53.08 -26.07
N THR A 115 5.90 -54.13 -26.58
CA THR A 115 6.85 -54.95 -25.79
C THR A 115 8.14 -54.17 -25.53
N ALA A 116 8.66 -53.45 -26.53
CA ALA A 116 9.82 -52.57 -26.37
C ALA A 116 9.53 -51.41 -25.40
N ALA A 117 8.36 -50.78 -25.50
CA ALA A 117 7.94 -49.75 -24.56
C ALA A 117 7.74 -50.30 -23.14
N GLY A 118 7.17 -51.51 -23.00
CA GLY A 118 7.03 -52.19 -21.72
C GLY A 118 8.37 -52.56 -21.08
N LEU A 119 9.32 -53.06 -21.86
CA LEU A 119 10.67 -53.37 -21.40
C LEU A 119 11.44 -52.11 -20.98
N LEU A 120 11.30 -51.01 -21.74
CA LEU A 120 11.90 -49.72 -21.39
C LEU A 120 11.29 -49.16 -20.08
N LEU A 121 9.98 -49.33 -19.89
CA LEU A 121 9.27 -48.94 -18.67
C LEU A 121 9.78 -49.74 -17.46
N VAL A 122 9.89 -51.07 -17.60
CA VAL A 122 10.39 -51.96 -16.55
C VAL A 122 11.85 -51.62 -16.21
N LEU A 123 12.69 -51.38 -17.22
CA LEU A 123 14.08 -50.98 -17.02
C LEU A 123 14.18 -49.65 -16.24
N LEU A 124 13.35 -48.66 -16.59
CA LEU A 124 13.28 -47.38 -15.86
C LEU A 124 12.80 -47.55 -14.41
N VAL A 125 11.84 -48.43 -14.16
CA VAL A 125 11.36 -48.76 -12.81
C VAL A 125 12.45 -49.46 -11.99
N VAL A 126 13.19 -50.40 -12.58
CA VAL A 126 14.30 -51.10 -11.92
C VAL A 126 15.44 -50.13 -11.57
N VAL A 127 15.81 -49.24 -12.50
CA VAL A 127 16.82 -48.18 -12.23
C VAL A 127 16.35 -47.22 -11.12
N ALA A 128 15.07 -46.85 -11.10
CA ALA A 128 14.50 -46.01 -10.06
C ALA A 128 14.45 -46.68 -8.67
N LEU A 129 14.20 -48.00 -8.62
CA LEU A 129 14.18 -48.78 -7.38
C LEU A 129 15.59 -49.00 -6.81
N VAL A 130 16.58 -49.25 -7.67
CA VAL A 130 17.99 -49.43 -7.24
C VAL A 130 18.64 -48.11 -6.81
N GLY A 131 18.20 -46.98 -7.37
CA GLY A 131 18.75 -45.65 -7.09
C GLY A 131 18.16 -44.87 -5.90
N GLY A 132 17.15 -45.38 -5.20
CA GLY A 132 16.58 -44.73 -4.00
C GLY A 132 15.71 -43.48 -4.25
N VAL A 133 15.53 -43.03 -5.50
CA VAL A 133 14.73 -41.85 -5.89
C VAL A 133 13.30 -42.24 -6.32
N ALA A 134 12.78 -43.34 -5.77
CA ALA A 134 11.70 -44.11 -6.36
C ALA A 134 10.35 -43.38 -6.54
N ARG A 135 10.09 -42.29 -5.79
CA ARG A 135 8.74 -41.70 -5.76
C ARG A 135 8.45 -40.78 -6.96
N TRP A 136 9.40 -39.96 -7.39
CA TRP A 136 9.14 -38.92 -8.40
C TRP A 136 9.29 -39.42 -9.83
N VAL A 137 10.29 -40.29 -10.09
CA VAL A 137 10.47 -40.91 -11.41
C VAL A 137 9.29 -41.85 -11.72
N LEU A 138 8.81 -42.61 -10.74
CA LEU A 138 7.66 -43.50 -10.92
C LEU A 138 6.36 -42.72 -11.18
N LEU A 139 6.13 -41.62 -10.45
CA LEU A 139 4.97 -40.75 -10.68
C LEU A 139 5.02 -40.08 -12.06
N GLY A 140 6.19 -39.59 -12.49
CA GLY A 140 6.37 -39.03 -13.83
C GLY A 140 6.10 -40.07 -14.93
N LEU A 141 6.60 -41.30 -14.75
CA LEU A 141 6.41 -42.39 -15.71
C LEU A 141 4.95 -42.85 -15.79
N ILE A 142 4.27 -43.01 -14.64
CA ILE A 142 2.84 -43.33 -14.57
C ILE A 142 2.04 -42.23 -15.27
N PHE A 143 2.37 -40.96 -15.01
CA PHE A 143 1.66 -39.83 -15.60
C PHE A 143 1.84 -39.76 -17.13
N VAL A 144 3.02 -40.10 -17.66
CA VAL A 144 3.26 -40.20 -19.11
C VAL A 144 2.44 -41.32 -19.74
N VAL A 145 2.39 -42.50 -19.11
CA VAL A 145 1.61 -43.64 -19.61
C VAL A 145 0.11 -43.33 -19.58
N VAL A 146 -0.39 -42.76 -18.48
CA VAL A 146 -1.80 -42.37 -18.34
C VAL A 146 -2.17 -41.26 -19.32
N SER A 147 -1.32 -40.24 -19.49
CA SER A 147 -1.57 -39.14 -20.42
C SER A 147 -1.53 -39.61 -21.87
N GLY A 148 -0.58 -40.48 -22.24
CA GLY A 148 -0.52 -41.09 -23.56
C GLY A 148 -1.73 -41.99 -23.84
N PHE A 149 -2.17 -42.77 -22.85
CA PHE A 149 -3.37 -43.57 -22.95
C PHE A 149 -4.62 -42.69 -23.11
N LEU A 150 -4.78 -41.65 -22.31
CA LEU A 150 -5.90 -40.69 -22.42
C LEU A 150 -5.89 -39.95 -23.76
N ALA A 151 -4.73 -39.56 -24.29
CA ALA A 151 -4.63 -38.92 -25.59
C ALA A 151 -5.05 -39.86 -26.73
N VAL A 152 -4.51 -41.09 -26.77
CA VAL A 152 -4.80 -42.06 -27.84
C VAL A 152 -6.24 -42.58 -27.75
N TYR A 153 -6.70 -42.90 -26.54
CA TYR A 153 -8.03 -43.46 -26.33
C TYR A 153 -9.12 -42.39 -26.36
N GLY A 154 -8.84 -41.17 -25.85
CA GLY A 154 -9.74 -40.02 -25.90
C GLY A 154 -10.02 -39.58 -27.34
N VAL A 155 -8.98 -39.49 -28.18
CA VAL A 155 -9.14 -39.19 -29.63
C VAL A 155 -9.93 -40.29 -30.35
N ARG A 156 -9.78 -41.56 -29.95
CA ARG A 156 -10.57 -42.67 -30.53
C ARG A 156 -12.00 -42.78 -29.99
N LEU A 157 -12.27 -42.28 -28.78
CA LEU A 157 -13.61 -42.27 -28.18
C LEU A 157 -14.45 -41.08 -28.64
N LEU A 158 -13.81 -39.96 -29.02
CA LEU A 158 -14.47 -38.73 -29.46
C LEU A 158 -15.55 -38.96 -30.54
N PRO A 159 -15.33 -39.74 -31.61
CA PRO A 159 -16.36 -40.03 -32.60
C PRO A 159 -17.55 -40.82 -32.04
N ARG A 160 -17.31 -41.75 -31.11
CA ARG A 160 -18.37 -42.55 -30.46
C ARG A 160 -19.17 -41.73 -29.45
N LEU A 161 -18.51 -40.81 -28.74
CA LEU A 161 -19.16 -39.89 -27.81
C LEU A 161 -19.99 -38.84 -28.57
N ALA A 162 -19.47 -38.30 -29.66
CA ALA A 162 -20.21 -37.39 -30.55
C ALA A 162 -21.47 -38.06 -31.12
N ALA A 163 -21.36 -39.33 -31.55
CA ALA A 163 -22.50 -40.09 -32.06
C ALA A 163 -23.57 -40.44 -30.99
N ARG A 164 -23.18 -40.49 -29.71
CA ARG A 164 -24.08 -40.92 -28.62
C ARG A 164 -24.74 -39.76 -27.86
N TYR A 165 -24.09 -38.60 -27.80
CA TYR A 165 -24.52 -37.47 -26.98
C TYR A 165 -24.85 -36.18 -27.75
N GLY A 166 -24.69 -36.15 -29.09
CA GLY A 166 -25.03 -34.97 -29.90
C GLY A 166 -24.21 -33.72 -29.54
N GLU A 167 -24.76 -32.53 -29.78
CA GLU A 167 -24.12 -31.23 -29.52
C GLU A 167 -24.03 -30.91 -28.02
N LEU A 168 -23.20 -31.64 -27.28
CA LEU A 168 -22.86 -31.26 -25.92
C LEU A 168 -21.88 -30.07 -25.97
N GLU A 169 -22.29 -28.93 -25.42
CA GLU A 169 -21.44 -27.75 -25.30
C GLU A 169 -20.45 -27.93 -24.15
N LEU A 170 -19.16 -27.86 -24.46
CA LEU A 170 -18.11 -27.85 -23.43
C LEU A 170 -17.84 -26.40 -23.00
N PRO A 171 -17.63 -26.16 -21.69
CA PRO A 171 -17.28 -24.83 -21.22
C PRO A 171 -15.90 -24.44 -21.74
N GLY A 172 -15.81 -23.23 -22.29
CA GLY A 172 -14.56 -22.65 -22.77
C GLY A 172 -14.40 -22.66 -24.29
N THR A 173 -13.46 -21.85 -24.77
CA THR A 173 -13.15 -21.72 -26.19
C THR A 173 -12.24 -22.86 -26.65
N LEU A 174 -12.20 -23.14 -27.95
CA LEU A 174 -11.31 -24.15 -28.53
C LEU A 174 -9.85 -23.97 -28.08
N MET A 175 -9.38 -22.72 -28.01
CA MET A 175 -8.01 -22.39 -27.57
C MET A 175 -7.77 -22.71 -26.10
N PHE A 176 -8.79 -22.65 -25.24
CA PHE A 176 -8.69 -23.08 -23.85
C PHE A 176 -8.36 -24.59 -23.78
N TRP A 177 -9.05 -25.42 -24.55
CA TRP A 177 -8.82 -26.86 -24.56
C TRP A 177 -7.50 -27.26 -25.22
N VAL A 178 -7.08 -26.55 -26.28
CA VAL A 178 -5.73 -26.70 -26.84
C VAL A 178 -4.68 -26.32 -25.78
N GLY A 179 -4.89 -25.23 -25.04
CA GLY A 179 -4.02 -24.80 -23.94
C GLY A 179 -3.90 -25.84 -22.82
N VAL A 180 -5.01 -26.46 -22.42
CA VAL A 180 -5.00 -27.57 -21.44
C VAL A 180 -4.17 -28.75 -21.96
N GLY A 181 -4.34 -29.13 -23.23
CA GLY A 181 -3.56 -30.21 -23.85
C GLY A 181 -2.06 -29.92 -23.89
N VAL A 182 -1.66 -28.72 -24.31
CA VAL A 182 -0.26 -28.28 -24.35
C VAL A 182 0.34 -28.20 -22.95
N THR A 183 -0.41 -27.74 -21.95
CA THR A 183 0.06 -27.64 -20.56
C THR A 183 0.32 -29.02 -19.95
N LEU A 184 -0.55 -30.00 -20.22
CA LEU A 184 -0.35 -31.38 -19.76
C LEU A 184 0.89 -32.04 -20.41
N LEU A 185 1.16 -31.73 -21.68
CA LEU A 185 2.35 -32.19 -22.43
C LEU A 185 3.64 -31.45 -22.01
N GLY A 186 3.58 -30.16 -21.72
CA GLY A 186 4.72 -29.37 -21.25
C GLY A 186 5.13 -29.71 -19.82
N GLY A 187 4.15 -29.91 -18.93
CA GLY A 187 4.41 -30.30 -17.54
C GLY A 187 5.06 -31.68 -17.39
N THR A 188 4.79 -32.60 -18.32
CA THR A 188 5.44 -33.93 -18.36
C THR A 188 6.92 -33.84 -18.70
N GLY A 189 7.28 -32.98 -19.66
CA GLY A 189 8.68 -32.74 -20.02
C GLY A 189 9.49 -32.23 -18.84
N ALA A 190 8.99 -31.20 -18.15
CA ALA A 190 9.68 -30.59 -17.02
C ALA A 190 9.91 -31.56 -15.85
N LEU A 191 8.91 -32.39 -15.51
CA LEU A 191 9.02 -33.37 -14.42
C LEU A 191 9.99 -34.51 -14.76
N LEU A 192 10.02 -34.95 -16.02
CA LEU A 192 10.99 -35.96 -16.47
C LEU A 192 12.42 -35.41 -16.49
N THR A 193 12.62 -34.19 -16.98
CA THR A 193 13.95 -33.57 -17.05
C THR A 193 14.52 -33.32 -15.65
N TRP A 194 13.70 -32.89 -14.69
CA TRP A 194 14.11 -32.75 -13.30
C TRP A 194 14.47 -34.11 -12.69
N GLY A 195 13.61 -35.13 -12.82
CA GLY A 195 13.87 -36.46 -12.26
C GLY A 195 15.12 -37.14 -12.83
N LEU A 196 15.41 -36.95 -14.13
CA LEU A 196 16.62 -37.46 -14.77
C LEU A 196 17.89 -36.76 -14.28
N SER A 197 17.82 -35.47 -13.96
CA SER A 197 18.96 -34.71 -13.41
C SER A 197 19.40 -35.26 -12.04
N GLU A 198 18.46 -35.56 -11.14
CA GLU A 198 18.76 -36.15 -9.83
C GLU A 198 19.21 -37.61 -9.88
N ALA A 199 18.68 -38.39 -10.84
CA ALA A 199 19.12 -39.76 -11.03
C ALA A 199 20.57 -39.83 -11.55
N SER A 200 20.96 -38.92 -12.45
CA SER A 200 22.32 -38.88 -13.03
C SER A 200 23.41 -38.56 -11.99
N THR A 201 23.12 -37.67 -11.03
CA THR A 201 24.07 -37.33 -9.94
C THR A 201 24.25 -38.46 -8.94
N SER A 202 23.22 -39.29 -8.76
CA SER A 202 23.25 -40.45 -7.88
C SER A 202 23.99 -41.64 -8.50
N LEU A 203 23.77 -41.91 -9.79
CA LEU A 203 24.47 -42.95 -10.55
C LEU A 203 25.96 -42.63 -10.78
N ALA A 204 26.31 -41.35 -10.98
CA ALA A 204 27.71 -40.92 -11.10
C ALA A 204 28.54 -41.21 -9.84
N ARG A 205 27.92 -41.25 -8.65
CA ARG A 205 28.59 -41.67 -7.40
C ARG A 205 28.76 -43.17 -7.26
N ALA A 206 27.91 -43.97 -7.90
CA ALA A 206 27.89 -45.43 -7.75
C ALA A 206 28.74 -46.15 -8.80
N ALA A 207 28.86 -45.61 -10.01
CA ALA A 207 29.53 -46.28 -11.15
C ALA A 207 31.07 -46.14 -11.16
N PHE A 208 31.64 -45.23 -10.36
CA PHE A 208 33.07 -45.07 -10.21
C PHE A 208 33.45 -45.25 -8.74
N PRO A 209 33.73 -46.47 -8.27
CA PRO A 209 34.45 -46.63 -7.01
C PRO A 209 35.81 -45.97 -7.20
N GLN A 210 36.03 -44.86 -6.51
CA GLN A 210 37.29 -44.16 -6.48
C GLN A 210 38.35 -45.14 -5.96
N VAL A 211 39.11 -45.76 -6.86
CA VAL A 211 40.41 -46.34 -6.51
C VAL A 211 41.24 -45.13 -6.12
N ARG A 212 41.27 -44.81 -4.83
CA ARG A 212 42.21 -43.84 -4.27
C ARG A 212 43.61 -44.39 -4.58
N PRO A 213 44.42 -43.74 -5.44
CA PRO A 213 45.85 -43.89 -5.26
C PRO A 213 46.15 -43.39 -3.84
N ASP A 214 47.15 -43.96 -3.18
CA ASP A 214 47.61 -43.50 -1.87
C ASP A 214 48.26 -42.12 -2.02
N ILE A 215 47.42 -41.13 -2.33
CA ILE A 215 47.73 -39.71 -2.33
C ILE A 215 47.44 -39.27 -0.90
N PRO A 216 48.43 -38.68 -0.20
CA PRO A 216 48.22 -38.11 1.13
C PRO A 216 46.92 -37.30 1.11
N GLU A 217 46.01 -37.61 2.03
CA GLU A 217 44.69 -37.00 2.08
C GLU A 217 44.86 -35.47 2.04
N PRO A 218 44.31 -34.77 1.03
CA PRO A 218 44.40 -33.32 1.00
C PRO A 218 43.76 -32.81 2.29
N PRO A 219 44.41 -31.84 2.96
CA PRO A 219 43.93 -31.36 4.25
C PRO A 219 42.45 -30.96 4.13
N PRO A 220 41.64 -31.20 5.17
CA PRO A 220 40.21 -30.89 5.14
C PRO A 220 40.01 -29.46 4.62
N PRO A 221 39.02 -29.23 3.75
CA PRO A 221 38.75 -27.89 3.26
C PRO A 221 38.60 -26.99 4.49
N PRO A 222 39.28 -25.82 4.49
CA PRO A 222 39.21 -24.93 5.63
C PRO A 222 37.74 -24.67 5.97
N PRO A 223 37.38 -24.63 7.27
CA PRO A 223 36.01 -24.41 7.68
C PRO A 223 35.46 -23.19 6.93
N ALA A 224 34.23 -23.32 6.42
CA ALA A 224 33.57 -22.22 5.73
C ALA A 224 33.70 -20.96 6.60
N PRO A 225 34.12 -19.83 6.02
CA PRO A 225 34.26 -18.61 6.80
C PRO A 225 32.94 -18.33 7.52
N PRO A 226 32.97 -17.89 8.79
CA PRO A 226 31.75 -17.58 9.52
C PRO A 226 30.91 -16.60 8.70
N PRO A 227 29.56 -16.71 8.75
CA PRO A 227 28.70 -15.78 8.04
C PRO A 227 29.11 -14.34 8.40
N PRO A 228 29.12 -13.41 7.43
CA PRO A 228 29.50 -12.05 7.69
C PRO A 228 28.63 -11.48 8.81
N ALA A 229 29.25 -10.75 9.73
CA ALA A 229 28.53 -10.16 10.83
C ALA A 229 27.41 -9.23 10.30
N PRO A 230 26.25 -9.17 10.97
CA PRO A 230 25.16 -8.29 10.57
C PRO A 230 25.63 -6.86 10.36
N ALA A 231 25.12 -6.21 9.32
CA ALA A 231 25.50 -4.83 8.99
C ALA A 231 25.16 -3.83 10.10
N ASP A 232 24.16 -4.13 10.93
CA ASP A 232 23.70 -3.32 12.04
C ASP A 232 24.27 -3.75 13.41
N GLU A 233 25.27 -4.65 13.44
CA GLU A 233 25.90 -5.13 14.67
C GLU A 233 26.45 -3.96 15.51
N ASN A 234 27.12 -3.00 14.87
CA ASN A 234 27.73 -1.83 15.53
C ASN A 234 26.85 -0.57 15.46
N LEU A 235 25.61 -0.68 14.99
CA LEU A 235 24.73 0.47 14.89
C LEU A 235 24.38 1.02 16.28
N ALA A 236 24.70 2.29 16.51
CA ALA A 236 24.34 3.03 17.70
C ALA A 236 22.82 3.31 17.74
N ARG A 237 22.08 2.41 18.40
CA ARG A 237 20.64 2.49 18.61
C ARG A 237 20.28 3.30 19.85
N ASP A 238 19.01 3.68 19.94
CA ASP A 238 18.45 4.60 20.94
C ASP A 238 19.18 5.94 20.98
N ARG A 239 19.52 6.45 19.79
CA ARG A 239 20.25 7.70 19.61
C ARG A 239 19.42 8.69 18.83
N GLN A 240 19.53 9.94 19.27
CA GLN A 240 19.01 11.10 18.56
C GLN A 240 20.17 11.96 18.11
N VAL A 241 20.22 12.24 16.80
CA VAL A 241 21.28 13.02 16.18
C VAL A 241 20.72 14.08 15.26
N ARG A 242 21.48 15.15 15.05
CA ARG A 242 21.08 16.23 14.13
C ARG A 242 21.28 15.77 12.69
N VAL A 243 20.21 15.82 11.92
CA VAL A 243 20.21 15.72 10.46
C VAL A 243 19.33 16.86 9.97
N ARG A 244 19.92 17.90 9.37
CA ARG A 244 19.17 19.12 9.04
C ARG A 244 18.00 18.80 8.08
N PRO A 245 16.85 19.46 8.22
CA PRO A 245 16.54 20.52 9.19
C PRO A 245 16.07 20.01 10.57
N GLY A 246 15.99 18.70 10.78
CA GLY A 246 15.36 18.09 11.95
C GLY A 246 16.30 17.25 12.81
N LEU A 247 15.73 16.26 13.48
CA LEU A 247 16.45 15.27 14.27
C LEU A 247 16.13 13.87 13.74
N LEU A 248 17.17 13.06 13.58
CA LEU A 248 17.07 11.64 13.27
C LEU A 248 17.11 10.87 14.58
N TYR A 249 16.16 9.96 14.76
CA TYR A 249 16.09 9.00 15.86
C TYR A 249 16.27 7.58 15.31
N VAL A 250 17.15 6.82 15.95
CA VAL A 250 17.39 5.40 15.67
C VAL A 250 16.78 4.57 16.80
N PRO A 251 15.65 3.86 16.58
CA PRO A 251 15.00 3.11 17.64
C PRO A 251 15.86 1.99 18.24
N PRO A 252 15.68 1.64 19.52
CA PRO A 252 16.41 0.56 20.20
C PRO A 252 16.24 -0.81 19.54
N ASN A 253 15.08 -1.04 18.92
CA ASN A 253 14.69 -2.30 18.29
C ASN A 253 14.87 -2.30 16.76
N LEU A 254 15.57 -1.31 16.19
CA LEU A 254 15.83 -1.27 14.76
C LEU A 254 16.69 -2.48 14.34
N SER A 255 16.21 -3.24 13.36
CA SER A 255 16.92 -4.33 12.72
C SER A 255 17.14 -4.03 11.24
N ALA A 256 18.39 -4.10 10.79
CA ALA A 256 18.86 -3.87 9.43
C ALA A 256 20.09 -4.77 9.12
N PRO A 257 19.96 -6.11 9.20
CA PRO A 257 21.10 -7.03 9.16
C PRO A 257 21.86 -7.03 7.82
N ASP A 258 21.23 -6.56 6.74
CA ASP A 258 21.79 -6.44 5.39
C ASP A 258 22.18 -5.00 5.00
N GLY A 259 22.06 -4.06 5.95
CA GLY A 259 22.29 -2.63 5.75
C GLY A 259 21.06 -1.87 5.27
N THR A 260 19.97 -2.57 4.90
CA THR A 260 18.75 -1.93 4.40
C THR A 260 17.89 -1.43 5.57
N TYR A 261 17.49 -0.16 5.51
CA TYR A 261 16.64 0.45 6.54
C TYR A 261 15.44 1.18 5.93
N ASP A 262 14.31 1.17 6.63
CA ASP A 262 13.16 2.01 6.28
C ASP A 262 13.22 3.34 7.02
N LEU A 263 12.65 4.40 6.44
CA LEU A 263 12.64 5.75 6.99
C LEU A 263 11.22 6.30 7.08
N LEU A 264 10.85 6.80 8.26
CA LEU A 264 9.68 7.65 8.47
C LEU A 264 10.12 9.11 8.63
N VAL A 265 9.78 9.96 7.67
CA VAL A 265 9.98 11.41 7.78
C VAL A 265 8.69 12.04 8.29
N HIS A 266 8.71 12.65 9.47
CA HIS A 266 7.57 13.29 10.10
C HIS A 266 7.75 14.81 10.16
N PHE A 267 6.76 15.54 9.64
CA PHE A 267 6.74 17.00 9.67
C PHE A 267 5.75 17.50 10.71
N HIS A 268 6.26 18.40 11.57
CA HIS A 268 5.53 19.15 12.58
C HIS A 268 4.95 18.30 13.73
N GLY A 269 5.31 18.63 14.97
CA GLY A 269 4.76 17.98 16.16
C GLY A 269 5.79 17.79 17.28
N ASN A 270 5.32 17.30 18.42
CA ASN A 270 6.19 16.93 19.53
C ASN A 270 7.02 15.70 19.16
N GLN A 271 8.34 15.85 19.16
CA GLN A 271 9.29 14.82 18.72
C GLN A 271 9.25 13.56 19.59
N GLU A 272 9.03 13.72 20.91
CA GLU A 272 8.98 12.60 21.84
C GLU A 272 7.71 11.77 21.64
N ILE A 273 6.57 12.40 21.31
CA ILE A 273 5.35 11.66 20.94
C ILE A 273 5.60 10.81 19.69
N VAL A 274 6.21 11.39 18.65
CA VAL A 274 6.45 10.68 17.38
C VAL A 274 7.39 9.49 17.61
N LYS A 275 8.51 9.71 18.30
CA LYS A 275 9.49 8.65 18.63
C LYS A 275 8.82 7.51 19.41
N ALA A 276 8.16 7.84 20.51
CA ALA A 276 7.52 6.85 21.36
C ALA A 276 6.38 6.12 20.63
N SER A 277 5.65 6.81 19.75
CA SER A 277 4.58 6.21 18.93
C SER A 277 5.12 5.19 17.93
N VAL A 278 6.25 5.47 17.28
CA VAL A 278 6.90 4.54 16.35
C VAL A 278 7.36 3.27 17.07
N VAL A 279 7.99 3.44 18.24
CA VAL A 279 8.42 2.31 19.07
C VAL A 279 7.21 1.50 19.54
N SER A 280 6.18 2.17 20.07
CA SER A 280 4.95 1.53 20.55
C SER A 280 4.22 0.77 19.44
N ALA A 281 4.17 1.31 18.22
CA ALA A 281 3.56 0.68 17.07
C ALA A 281 4.42 -0.43 16.43
N GLY A 282 5.62 -0.70 16.95
CA GLY A 282 6.49 -1.77 16.45
C GLY A 282 7.05 -1.51 15.03
N ILE A 283 7.15 -0.25 14.62
CA ILE A 283 7.64 0.11 13.30
C ILE A 283 9.17 -0.03 13.27
N ASN A 284 9.68 -0.96 12.45
CA ASN A 284 11.13 -1.10 12.24
C ASN A 284 11.64 -0.09 11.21
N ALA A 285 11.77 1.17 11.62
CA ALA A 285 12.30 2.24 10.78
C ALA A 285 13.04 3.28 11.60
N VAL A 286 13.99 3.96 10.98
CA VAL A 286 14.52 5.21 11.55
C VAL A 286 13.49 6.33 11.35
N VAL A 287 13.53 7.31 12.24
CA VAL A 287 12.53 8.39 12.25
C VAL A 287 13.23 9.73 12.14
N HIS A 288 12.90 10.51 11.13
CA HIS A 288 13.33 11.90 11.03
C HIS A 288 12.18 12.82 11.40
N VAL A 289 12.35 13.69 12.39
CA VAL A 289 11.31 14.66 12.78
C VAL A 289 11.77 16.09 12.49
N THR A 290 11.01 16.79 11.65
CA THR A 290 11.27 18.16 11.24
C THR A 290 10.23 19.13 11.79
N ASN A 291 10.70 20.13 12.55
CA ASN A 291 9.91 21.25 13.04
C ASN A 291 10.51 22.56 12.52
N LEU A 292 9.78 23.29 11.68
CA LEU A 292 10.25 24.51 11.00
C LEU A 292 9.48 25.78 11.40
N GLY A 293 8.46 25.65 12.26
CA GLY A 293 7.61 26.75 12.70
C GLY A 293 6.19 26.29 13.03
N LEU A 294 5.34 27.27 13.38
CA LEU A 294 3.95 27.03 13.81
C LEU A 294 2.93 26.95 12.66
N ARG A 295 3.18 27.63 11.54
CA ARG A 295 2.28 27.64 10.36
C ARG A 295 2.89 26.83 9.22
N SER A 296 2.11 26.53 8.19
CA SER A 296 2.56 25.71 7.06
C SER A 296 3.59 26.40 6.14
N GLY A 297 3.68 27.74 6.17
CA GLY A 297 4.57 28.53 5.32
C GLY A 297 6.05 28.10 5.35
N PRO A 298 6.71 28.05 6.52
CA PRO A 298 8.10 27.59 6.61
C PRO A 298 8.34 26.17 6.07
N TYR A 299 7.37 25.26 6.24
CA TYR A 299 7.45 23.91 5.68
C TYR A 299 7.36 23.92 4.15
N LYS A 300 6.44 24.74 3.59
CA LYS A 300 6.33 24.96 2.14
C LYS A 300 7.62 25.54 1.56
N GLN A 301 8.17 26.56 2.21
CA GLN A 301 9.40 27.21 1.77
C GLN A 301 10.59 26.24 1.74
N TRP A 302 10.77 25.45 2.79
CA TRP A 302 11.84 24.46 2.84
C TRP A 302 11.67 23.38 1.76
N ALA A 303 10.48 22.78 1.63
CA ALA A 303 10.23 21.72 0.64
C ALA A 303 10.23 22.23 -0.82
N GLY A 304 9.99 23.54 -1.00
CA GLY A 304 10.08 24.23 -2.28
C GLY A 304 11.52 24.42 -2.78
N VAL A 305 12.52 24.37 -1.90
CA VAL A 305 13.93 24.39 -2.31
C VAL A 305 14.23 23.16 -3.18
N PRO A 306 14.89 23.33 -4.34
CA PRO A 306 15.28 22.22 -5.19
C PRO A 306 16.06 21.15 -4.41
N ASP A 307 15.63 19.90 -4.57
CA ASP A 307 16.24 18.69 -3.99
C ASP A 307 16.37 18.67 -2.46
N ALA A 308 15.67 19.55 -1.72
CA ALA A 308 15.75 19.59 -0.26
C ALA A 308 15.33 18.28 0.41
N PHE A 309 14.31 17.61 -0.15
CA PHE A 309 13.88 16.30 0.32
C PHE A 309 14.90 15.21 -0.04
N ASP A 310 15.44 15.22 -1.26
CA ASP A 310 16.45 14.24 -1.68
C ASP A 310 17.70 14.35 -0.80
N ARG A 311 18.20 15.56 -0.54
CA ARG A 311 19.32 15.80 0.39
C ARG A 311 19.03 15.31 1.80
N LEU A 312 17.79 15.45 2.29
CA LEU A 312 17.43 14.91 3.59
C LEU A 312 17.55 13.37 3.61
N LEU A 313 17.16 12.69 2.53
CA LEU A 313 17.31 11.24 2.41
C LEU A 313 18.78 10.83 2.38
N ASP A 314 19.60 11.54 1.60
CA ASP A 314 21.04 11.28 1.48
C ASP A 314 21.77 11.56 2.80
N ASP A 315 21.53 12.72 3.43
CA ASP A 315 22.12 13.08 4.73
C ASP A 315 21.73 12.09 5.82
N THR A 316 20.54 11.49 5.73
CA THR A 316 20.10 10.43 6.66
C THR A 316 20.89 9.14 6.44
N ASN A 317 21.10 8.76 5.17
CA ASN A 317 21.87 7.57 4.82
C ASN A 317 23.32 7.68 5.29
N ASP A 318 23.95 8.82 5.02
CA ASP A 318 25.31 9.12 5.46
C ASP A 318 25.42 9.10 7.00
N LYS A 319 24.45 9.71 7.69
CA LYS A 319 24.44 9.72 9.15
C LYS A 319 24.31 8.33 9.76
N LEU A 320 23.55 7.42 9.13
CA LEU A 320 23.45 6.05 9.63
C LEU A 320 24.74 5.26 9.42
N GLY A 321 25.45 5.52 8.32
CA GLY A 321 26.81 5.01 8.11
C GLY A 321 27.76 5.46 9.23
N GLU A 322 27.75 6.75 9.58
CA GLU A 322 28.53 7.29 10.71
C GLU A 322 28.14 6.67 12.06
N LEU A 323 26.86 6.32 12.24
CA LEU A 323 26.36 5.67 13.45
C LEU A 323 26.65 4.16 13.50
N GLY A 324 27.31 3.60 12.48
CA GLY A 324 27.79 2.22 12.47
C GLY A 324 26.94 1.23 11.66
N LEU A 325 25.97 1.70 10.87
CA LEU A 325 25.28 0.84 9.90
C LEU A 325 26.16 0.61 8.67
N LYS A 326 26.70 -0.61 8.53
CA LYS A 326 27.52 -0.97 7.36
C LYS A 326 26.65 -1.06 6.11
N ASP A 327 27.18 -0.60 4.97
CA ASP A 327 26.50 -0.63 3.67
C ASP A 327 25.07 -0.10 3.71
N ALA A 328 24.87 1.02 4.43
CA ALA A 328 23.57 1.64 4.62
C ALA A 328 22.85 1.88 3.29
N LYS A 329 21.63 1.33 3.19
CA LYS A 329 20.76 1.41 2.01
C LYS A 329 19.37 1.84 2.42
N LEU A 330 18.92 2.97 1.89
CA LEU A 330 17.55 3.41 2.06
C LEU A 330 16.58 2.45 1.33
N GLY A 331 15.72 1.80 2.12
CA GLY A 331 14.58 1.00 1.69
C GLY A 331 13.33 1.85 1.46
N ARG A 332 12.27 1.57 2.22
CA ARG A 332 10.98 2.26 2.05
C ARG A 332 10.98 3.60 2.77
N VAL A 333 10.27 4.56 2.19
CA VAL A 333 10.09 5.89 2.78
C VAL A 333 8.62 6.11 3.06
N ALA A 334 8.27 6.40 4.31
CA ALA A 334 6.99 6.97 4.68
C ALA A 334 7.16 8.46 4.98
N VAL A 335 6.18 9.27 4.57
CA VAL A 335 6.12 10.69 4.97
C VAL A 335 4.85 10.92 5.77
N ALA A 336 5.02 11.41 6.98
CA ALA A 336 3.94 11.76 7.88
C ALA A 336 3.90 13.27 8.12
N SER A 337 2.72 13.83 8.35
CA SER A 337 2.58 15.23 8.73
C SER A 337 1.38 15.46 9.64
N TRP A 338 1.57 16.28 10.68
CA TRP A 338 0.48 16.78 11.51
C TRP A 338 0.31 18.29 11.31
N SER A 339 -0.94 18.78 11.31
CA SER A 339 -1.25 20.21 11.26
C SER A 339 -0.46 20.95 10.16
N ALA A 340 0.26 22.02 10.50
CA ALA A 340 1.13 22.81 9.62
C ALA A 340 2.13 22.01 8.77
N GLY A 341 2.52 20.80 9.19
CA GLY A 341 3.46 19.94 8.47
C GLY A 341 3.02 19.58 7.05
N TYR A 342 1.72 19.65 6.76
CA TYR A 342 1.18 19.40 5.41
C TYR A 342 1.78 20.30 4.34
N GLY A 343 2.28 21.48 4.74
CA GLY A 343 2.96 22.40 3.84
C GLY A 343 4.18 21.78 3.15
N ALA A 344 4.99 21.01 3.89
CA ALA A 344 6.11 20.29 3.30
C ALA A 344 5.60 19.15 2.42
N LEU A 345 4.64 18.38 2.94
CA LEU A 345 4.08 17.22 2.25
C LEU A 345 3.49 17.58 0.88
N LEU A 346 2.71 18.67 0.80
CA LEU A 346 2.14 19.15 -0.46
C LEU A 346 3.21 19.39 -1.53
N HIS A 347 4.30 20.10 -1.19
CA HIS A 347 5.40 20.37 -2.12
C HIS A 347 6.28 19.15 -2.43
N ILE A 348 6.45 18.25 -1.46
CA ILE A 348 7.15 16.98 -1.69
C ILE A 348 6.38 16.16 -2.70
N LEU A 349 5.08 15.99 -2.49
CA LEU A 349 4.19 15.21 -3.35
C LEU A 349 3.92 15.85 -4.69
N ASP A 350 4.14 17.15 -4.89
CA ASP A 350 3.98 17.81 -6.20
C ASP A 350 4.99 17.28 -7.25
N LYS A 351 6.13 16.76 -6.79
CA LYS A 351 7.21 16.22 -7.62
C LYS A 351 6.99 14.72 -7.87
N GLU A 352 6.85 14.32 -9.13
CA GLU A 352 6.62 12.92 -9.53
C GLU A 352 7.66 11.95 -8.97
N ARG A 353 8.95 12.30 -9.05
CA ARG A 353 10.04 11.47 -8.52
C ARG A 353 9.88 11.14 -7.03
N HIS A 354 9.35 12.08 -6.24
CA HIS A 354 9.12 11.85 -4.81
C HIS A 354 7.88 11.00 -4.61
N ARG A 355 6.80 11.23 -5.36
CA ARG A 355 5.61 10.36 -5.33
C ARG A 355 6.00 8.91 -5.60
N GLN A 356 6.89 8.67 -6.57
CA GLN A 356 7.39 7.33 -6.88
C GLN A 356 8.20 6.73 -5.73
N ARG A 357 9.14 7.49 -5.14
CA ARG A 357 10.00 7.07 -4.02
C ARG A 357 9.23 6.76 -2.74
N ILE A 358 8.19 7.53 -2.44
CA ILE A 358 7.45 7.42 -1.17
C ILE A 358 6.51 6.22 -1.23
N ASP A 359 6.62 5.32 -0.26
CA ASP A 359 5.81 4.12 -0.12
C ASP A 359 4.46 4.40 0.60
N ALA A 360 4.49 5.31 1.57
CA ALA A 360 3.34 5.65 2.40
C ALA A 360 3.26 7.14 2.74
N VAL A 361 2.04 7.67 2.77
CA VAL A 361 1.72 9.03 3.24
C VAL A 361 0.73 8.94 4.40
N LEU A 362 1.04 9.59 5.52
CA LEU A 362 0.22 9.62 6.73
C LEU A 362 -0.10 11.07 7.12
N ILE A 363 -1.36 11.44 7.14
CA ILE A 363 -1.78 12.83 7.41
C ILE A 363 -2.67 12.84 8.66
N MET A 364 -2.27 13.63 9.64
CA MET A 364 -2.98 13.78 10.92
C MET A 364 -3.53 15.19 11.01
N ASP A 365 -4.84 15.32 10.78
CA ASP A 365 -5.60 16.56 10.87
C ASP A 365 -4.86 17.79 10.33
N GLY A 366 -4.41 17.70 9.08
CA GLY A 366 -3.60 18.76 8.48
C GLY A 366 -3.76 18.93 6.98
N MET A 367 -4.66 18.19 6.30
CA MET A 367 -4.85 18.37 4.86
C MET A 367 -5.76 19.57 4.60
N HIS A 368 -5.21 20.70 4.17
CA HIS A 368 -6.00 21.91 3.89
C HIS A 368 -5.93 22.32 2.43
N GLY A 369 -7.11 22.56 1.83
CA GLY A 369 -7.27 23.11 0.48
C GLY A 369 -7.47 24.62 0.49
N GLY A 370 -7.02 25.30 -0.57
CA GLY A 370 -7.36 26.69 -0.82
C GLY A 370 -8.68 26.81 -1.59
N TYR A 371 -9.49 27.82 -1.30
CA TYR A 371 -10.69 28.11 -2.09
C TYR A 371 -10.34 28.75 -3.44
N ARG A 372 -11.26 28.71 -4.41
CA ARG A 372 -11.03 29.26 -5.77
C ARG A 372 -10.85 30.77 -5.79
N SER A 373 -11.55 31.46 -4.90
CA SER A 373 -11.43 32.90 -4.68
C SER A 373 -11.77 33.23 -3.23
N GLU A 374 -11.46 34.45 -2.80
CA GLU A 374 -11.89 34.95 -1.50
C GLU A 374 -13.42 34.92 -1.38
N GLY A 375 -13.93 34.46 -0.23
CA GLY A 375 -15.37 34.30 0.01
C GLY A 375 -16.03 33.09 -0.68
N ASP A 376 -15.31 32.32 -1.49
CA ASP A 376 -15.81 31.04 -2.04
C ASP A 376 -15.65 29.91 -1.00
N VAL A 377 -16.49 28.89 -1.10
CA VAL A 377 -16.41 27.65 -0.32
C VAL A 377 -15.98 26.46 -1.17
N ASN A 378 -15.90 26.64 -2.49
CA ASN A 378 -15.44 25.60 -3.40
C ASN A 378 -13.92 25.52 -3.38
N ILE A 379 -13.40 24.33 -3.08
CA ILE A 379 -11.97 24.07 -3.08
C ILE A 379 -11.42 24.20 -4.51
N HIS A 380 -10.29 24.90 -4.64
CA HIS A 380 -9.54 25.00 -5.88
C HIS A 380 -8.85 23.66 -6.16
N PRO A 381 -9.12 22.98 -7.30
CA PRO A 381 -8.60 21.62 -7.54
C PRO A 381 -7.09 21.49 -7.43
N LEU A 382 -6.34 22.48 -7.95
CA LEU A 382 -4.87 22.47 -7.86
C LEU A 382 -4.33 22.52 -6.44
N SER A 383 -5.11 23.00 -5.45
CA SER A 383 -4.65 23.10 -4.06
C SER A 383 -4.51 21.73 -3.38
N LEU A 384 -5.23 20.72 -3.85
CA LEU A 384 -5.20 19.35 -3.35
C LEU A 384 -4.71 18.33 -4.38
N ALA A 385 -4.32 18.78 -5.58
CA ALA A 385 -3.98 17.88 -6.69
C ALA A 385 -2.87 16.87 -6.35
N ALA A 386 -1.83 17.28 -5.64
CA ALA A 386 -0.74 16.37 -5.24
C ALA A 386 -1.21 15.27 -4.27
N PHE A 387 -2.15 15.59 -3.37
CA PHE A 387 -2.76 14.59 -2.48
C PHE A 387 -3.66 13.63 -3.24
N VAL A 388 -4.50 14.16 -4.14
CA VAL A 388 -5.38 13.35 -5.00
C VAL A 388 -4.55 12.38 -5.83
N GLN A 389 -3.52 12.86 -6.53
CA GLN A 389 -2.64 12.02 -7.37
C GLN A 389 -1.96 10.89 -6.56
N TYR A 390 -1.49 11.19 -5.34
CA TYR A 390 -0.89 10.15 -4.51
C TYR A 390 -1.95 9.16 -3.98
N ALA A 391 -3.14 9.64 -3.60
CA ALA A 391 -4.23 8.79 -3.15
C ALA A 391 -4.77 7.87 -4.27
N GLU A 392 -4.79 8.34 -5.53
CA GLU A 392 -5.05 7.48 -6.71
C GLU A 392 -4.02 6.35 -6.81
N GLN A 393 -2.72 6.66 -6.65
CA GLN A 393 -1.67 5.62 -6.62
C GLN A 393 -1.80 4.67 -5.43
N ALA A 394 -2.30 5.13 -4.28
CA ALA A 394 -2.60 4.26 -3.15
C ALA A 394 -3.81 3.35 -3.40
N ARG A 395 -4.85 3.87 -4.06
CA ARG A 395 -6.03 3.11 -4.47
C ARG A 395 -5.66 2.00 -5.48
N ASP A 396 -4.81 2.33 -6.47
CA ASP A 396 -4.65 1.51 -7.68
C ASP A 396 -3.28 0.79 -7.76
N ALA A 397 -2.20 1.42 -7.29
CA ALA A 397 -0.81 0.98 -7.52
C ALA A 397 -0.09 0.49 -6.25
N GLY A 398 -0.88 0.15 -5.23
CA GLY A 398 -0.38 -0.48 -4.02
C GLY A 398 0.58 0.39 -3.22
N LYS A 399 0.35 1.71 -3.12
CA LYS A 399 0.90 2.61 -2.08
C LYS A 399 -0.02 2.65 -0.85
N LEU A 400 0.37 3.36 0.21
CA LEU A 400 -0.49 3.63 1.36
C LEU A 400 -0.75 5.12 1.52
N PHE A 401 -2.01 5.49 1.67
CA PHE A 401 -2.45 6.85 2.01
C PHE A 401 -3.40 6.76 3.19
N VAL A 402 -2.99 7.30 4.34
CA VAL A 402 -3.82 7.37 5.54
C VAL A 402 -4.07 8.83 5.89
N LEU A 403 -5.32 9.20 6.07
CA LEU A 403 -5.74 10.53 6.48
C LEU A 403 -6.66 10.42 7.70
N THR A 404 -6.40 11.23 8.71
CA THR A 404 -7.34 11.47 9.81
C THR A 404 -7.72 12.95 9.82
N HIS A 405 -8.96 13.27 10.16
CA HIS A 405 -9.41 14.66 10.29
C HIS A 405 -10.36 14.84 11.48
N SER A 406 -10.35 16.04 12.05
CA SER A 406 -11.35 16.49 13.02
C SER A 406 -12.55 17.12 12.31
N ALA A 407 -13.54 17.60 13.09
CA ALA A 407 -14.63 18.45 12.63
C ALA A 407 -14.31 19.94 12.84
N ILE A 408 -13.03 20.31 12.95
CA ILE A 408 -12.63 21.70 13.15
C ILE A 408 -12.91 22.53 11.91
N GLU A 409 -13.74 23.55 12.08
CA GLU A 409 -13.98 24.55 11.05
C GLU A 409 -12.97 25.69 11.13
N VAL A 410 -12.52 26.16 9.97
CA VAL A 410 -11.49 27.19 9.83
C VAL A 410 -11.94 28.26 8.85
N SER A 411 -11.44 29.48 9.03
CA SER A 411 -11.75 30.62 8.15
C SER A 411 -10.64 30.85 7.13
N GLY A 412 -11.03 31.23 5.90
CA GLY A 412 -10.11 31.62 4.82
C GLY A 412 -9.50 30.47 4.00
N TYR A 413 -9.73 29.21 4.39
CA TYR A 413 -9.33 28.01 3.64
C TYR A 413 -10.20 26.81 4.07
N ALA A 414 -10.08 25.68 3.38
CA ALA A 414 -10.86 24.48 3.70
C ALA A 414 -10.34 23.75 4.92
N SER A 415 -11.25 23.31 5.80
CA SER A 415 -10.94 22.44 6.93
C SER A 415 -10.37 21.10 6.48
N SER A 416 -9.75 20.38 7.41
CA SER A 416 -9.30 19.00 7.17
C SER A 416 -10.46 18.09 6.75
N GLY A 417 -11.63 18.27 7.38
CA GLY A 417 -12.86 17.55 7.05
C GLY A 417 -13.36 17.85 5.63
N ALA A 418 -13.50 19.13 5.28
CA ALA A 418 -13.92 19.54 3.93
C ALA A 418 -12.94 19.06 2.85
N SER A 419 -11.63 19.14 3.12
CA SER A 419 -10.59 18.66 2.20
C SER A 419 -10.63 17.13 2.05
N ALA A 420 -10.89 16.40 3.14
CA ALA A 420 -11.07 14.95 3.11
C ALA A 420 -12.29 14.54 2.28
N SER A 421 -13.41 15.26 2.41
CA SER A 421 -14.62 15.03 1.60
C SER A 421 -14.34 15.27 0.12
N TYR A 422 -13.70 16.39 -0.23
CA TYR A 422 -13.30 16.67 -1.61
C TYR A 422 -12.42 15.56 -2.20
N LEU A 423 -11.42 15.08 -1.44
CA LEU A 423 -10.55 13.99 -1.89
C LEU A 423 -11.34 12.70 -2.16
N LEU A 424 -12.25 12.33 -1.26
CA LEU A 424 -13.09 11.13 -1.43
C LEU A 424 -14.04 11.26 -2.63
N ASP A 425 -14.64 12.43 -2.83
CA ASP A 425 -15.52 12.71 -3.96
C ASP A 425 -14.80 12.56 -5.29
N VAL A 426 -13.59 13.12 -5.41
CA VAL A 426 -12.76 13.01 -6.62
C VAL A 426 -12.37 11.55 -6.88
N LEU A 427 -12.06 10.78 -5.84
CA LEU A 427 -11.69 9.37 -5.95
C LEU A 427 -12.88 8.43 -6.20
N GLY A 428 -14.12 8.92 -6.05
CA GLY A 428 -15.32 8.08 -6.09
C GLY A 428 -15.42 7.11 -4.91
N ILE A 429 -14.79 7.42 -3.77
CA ILE A 429 -14.80 6.58 -2.56
C ILE A 429 -15.96 7.02 -1.68
N THR A 430 -16.87 6.09 -1.37
CA THR A 430 -17.99 6.36 -0.46
C THR A 430 -17.52 6.33 0.99
N ARG A 431 -17.87 7.38 1.75
CA ARG A 431 -17.68 7.46 3.19
C ARG A 431 -18.84 6.75 3.92
N THR A 432 -18.53 5.96 4.94
CA THR A 432 -19.50 5.28 5.79
C THR A 432 -19.45 5.83 7.22
N PRO A 433 -20.60 6.05 7.88
CA PRO A 433 -20.62 6.38 9.31
C PRO A 433 -20.00 5.25 10.14
N THR A 434 -19.27 5.61 11.20
CA THR A 434 -18.72 4.65 12.17
C THR A 434 -18.79 5.26 13.57
N SER A 435 -18.81 4.42 14.60
CA SER A 435 -18.64 4.84 16.00
C SER A 435 -17.40 4.19 16.62
N GLN A 436 -16.51 3.64 15.78
CA GLN A 436 -15.29 3.00 16.22
C GLN A 436 -14.26 4.08 16.60
N SER A 437 -14.01 4.21 17.90
CA SER A 437 -12.94 5.05 18.43
C SER A 437 -11.64 4.24 18.56
N PRO A 438 -10.47 4.83 18.25
CA PRO A 438 -9.21 4.20 18.57
C PRO A 438 -9.08 3.99 20.08
N PRO A 439 -8.34 2.96 20.52
CA PRO A 439 -8.11 2.73 21.93
C PRO A 439 -7.35 3.93 22.55
N PRO A 440 -7.55 4.18 23.86
CA PRO A 440 -6.68 5.09 24.60
C PRO A 440 -5.21 4.68 24.48
N VAL A 441 -4.31 5.66 24.57
CA VAL A 441 -2.87 5.45 24.46
C VAL A 441 -2.20 5.71 25.80
N ASP A 442 -1.33 4.80 26.22
CA ASP A 442 -0.50 4.92 27.42
C ASP A 442 0.97 5.22 27.06
N ILE A 443 1.16 6.31 26.32
CA ILE A 443 2.48 6.82 25.93
C ILE A 443 2.72 8.09 26.74
N GLU A 444 3.71 8.05 27.64
CA GLU A 444 3.96 9.13 28.60
C GLU A 444 4.10 10.51 27.94
N PRO A 445 4.88 10.69 26.85
CA PRO A 445 4.97 11.99 26.19
C PRO A 445 3.63 12.47 25.61
N ALA A 446 2.78 11.54 25.15
CA ALA A 446 1.46 11.88 24.59
C ALA A 446 0.48 12.29 25.70
N ILE A 447 0.53 11.60 26.83
CA ILE A 447 -0.22 11.94 28.04
C ILE A 447 0.21 13.32 28.56
N HIS A 448 1.51 13.58 28.69
CA HIS A 448 1.99 14.85 29.25
C HIS A 448 1.83 16.05 28.32
N ALA A 449 1.98 15.85 27.01
CA ALA A 449 1.76 16.91 26.03
C ALA A 449 0.28 17.27 25.86
N PHE A 450 -0.64 16.41 26.31
CA PHE A 450 -2.08 16.61 26.20
C PHE A 450 -2.68 16.94 27.59
N PRO A 451 -2.98 18.22 27.89
CA PRO A 451 -3.41 18.65 29.22
C PRO A 451 -4.56 17.80 29.77
N ALA A 452 -4.39 17.23 30.97
CA ALA A 452 -5.33 16.25 31.51
C ALA A 452 -6.79 16.76 31.61
N ALA A 453 -6.98 18.06 31.85
CA ALA A 453 -8.29 18.69 31.94
C ALA A 453 -8.98 18.88 30.58
N GLU A 454 -8.21 18.92 29.49
CA GLU A 454 -8.69 19.13 28.11
C GLU A 454 -8.56 17.86 27.27
N ARG A 455 -8.03 16.78 27.85
CA ARG A 455 -7.77 15.52 27.15
C ARG A 455 -9.07 14.90 26.70
N ASN A 456 -9.26 14.90 25.38
CA ASN A 456 -10.32 14.19 24.71
C ASN A 456 -9.71 13.26 23.65
N TRP A 457 -9.86 11.96 23.84
CA TRP A 457 -9.45 11.00 22.81
C TRP A 457 -10.37 11.07 21.61
N LEU A 458 -9.85 10.70 20.45
CA LEU A 458 -10.57 10.69 19.19
C LEU A 458 -11.81 9.79 19.28
N HIS A 459 -12.95 10.32 18.85
CA HIS A 459 -14.20 9.55 18.75
C HIS A 459 -14.59 9.39 17.29
N GLY A 460 -14.72 8.13 16.84
CA GLY A 460 -15.01 7.82 15.45
C GLY A 460 -16.36 8.38 15.01
N GLU A 461 -16.38 8.99 13.83
CA GLU A 461 -17.61 9.50 13.19
C GLU A 461 -17.81 8.87 11.81
N SER A 462 -16.73 8.74 11.04
CA SER A 462 -16.80 8.16 9.71
C SER A 462 -15.50 7.49 9.29
N GLU A 463 -15.60 6.57 8.34
CA GLU A 463 -14.47 5.90 7.73
C GLU A 463 -14.69 5.72 6.22
N ALA A 464 -13.60 5.62 5.47
CA ALA A 464 -13.62 5.33 4.04
C ALA A 464 -12.37 4.54 3.66
N HIS A 465 -12.56 3.43 2.94
CA HIS A 465 -11.50 2.49 2.60
C HIS A 465 -11.61 2.01 1.16
N GLN A 466 -10.56 2.19 0.36
CA GLN A 466 -10.44 1.55 -0.96
C GLN A 466 -8.96 1.36 -1.34
N GLY A 467 -8.56 0.13 -1.65
CA GLY A 467 -7.16 -0.18 -1.93
C GLY A 467 -6.28 0.17 -0.73
N GLY A 468 -5.23 0.96 -0.95
CA GLY A 468 -4.38 1.51 0.11
C GLY A 468 -4.82 2.89 0.64
N VAL A 469 -6.01 3.39 0.29
CA VAL A 469 -6.56 4.63 0.82
C VAL A 469 -7.39 4.34 2.07
N HIS A 470 -7.04 4.98 3.19
CA HIS A 470 -7.78 4.93 4.44
C HIS A 470 -8.03 6.35 4.95
N VAL A 471 -9.29 6.75 5.08
CA VAL A 471 -9.68 8.04 5.65
C VAL A 471 -10.52 7.79 6.88
N TYR A 472 -10.15 8.39 8.01
CA TYR A 472 -10.88 8.33 9.27
C TYR A 472 -11.32 9.74 9.67
N GLY A 473 -12.62 9.93 9.85
CA GLY A 473 -13.21 11.14 10.38
C GLY A 473 -13.52 10.97 11.87
N TYR A 474 -13.08 11.93 12.67
CA TYR A 474 -13.34 11.98 14.10
C TYR A 474 -14.13 13.22 14.45
N THR A 475 -15.02 13.09 15.44
CA THR A 475 -15.71 14.25 16.02
C THR A 475 -14.70 15.16 16.74
N GLY A 476 -15.11 16.40 17.01
CA GLY A 476 -14.32 17.35 17.79
C GLY A 476 -14.02 18.62 16.99
N ASN A 477 -14.11 19.76 17.66
CA ASN A 477 -14.03 21.09 17.05
C ASN A 477 -13.23 22.07 17.93
N VAL A 478 -12.33 21.56 18.77
CA VAL A 478 -11.44 22.39 19.61
C VAL A 478 -9.97 21.96 19.47
N ALA A 479 -9.05 22.79 19.96
CA ALA A 479 -7.60 22.55 19.86
C ALA A 479 -7.16 21.21 20.49
N ALA A 480 -7.84 20.76 21.54
CA ALA A 480 -7.60 19.46 22.15
C ALA A 480 -7.84 18.30 21.16
N ASP A 481 -8.92 18.36 20.38
CA ASP A 481 -9.25 17.32 19.41
C ASP A 481 -8.16 17.26 18.32
N HIS A 482 -7.67 18.42 17.87
CA HIS A 482 -6.56 18.53 16.92
C HIS A 482 -5.27 17.87 17.43
N ILE A 483 -4.93 18.07 18.70
CA ILE A 483 -3.74 17.47 19.35
C ILE A 483 -3.90 15.95 19.49
N ALA A 484 -5.12 15.46 19.74
CA ALA A 484 -5.41 14.03 19.88
C ALA A 484 -4.99 13.21 18.66
N HIS A 485 -5.04 13.79 17.45
CA HIS A 485 -4.57 13.14 16.22
C HIS A 485 -3.08 12.79 16.25
N LEU A 486 -2.23 13.68 16.78
CA LEU A 486 -0.81 13.37 16.97
C LEU A 486 -0.62 12.43 18.17
N ALA A 487 -1.31 12.69 19.28
CA ALA A 487 -1.18 11.91 20.51
C ALA A 487 -1.58 10.44 20.33
N GLN A 488 -2.54 10.15 19.44
CA GLN A 488 -3.00 8.79 19.13
C GLN A 488 -2.46 8.24 17.82
N MET A 489 -1.39 8.80 17.25
CA MET A 489 -0.83 8.34 15.97
C MET A 489 -0.41 6.85 16.01
N ALA A 490 0.03 6.35 17.17
CA ALA A 490 0.42 4.96 17.41
C ALA A 490 -0.71 3.94 17.18
N VAL A 491 -1.96 4.37 17.34
CA VAL A 491 -3.15 3.50 17.26
C VAL A 491 -4.11 3.91 16.15
N THR A 492 -3.73 4.90 15.32
CA THR A 492 -4.53 5.39 14.19
C THR A 492 -3.78 5.25 12.87
N VAL A 493 -2.77 6.08 12.61
CA VAL A 493 -2.08 6.13 11.31
C VAL A 493 -0.90 5.18 11.18
N LEU A 494 -0.25 4.79 12.30
CA LEU A 494 0.89 3.87 12.27
C LEU A 494 0.51 2.39 12.09
N PRO A 495 -0.62 1.85 12.62
CA PRO A 495 -0.97 0.44 12.41
C PRO A 495 -1.14 0.02 10.94
N PRO A 496 -1.78 0.82 10.05
CA PRO A 496 -1.78 0.53 8.62
C PRO A 496 -0.37 0.48 8.02
N LEU A 497 0.53 1.36 8.46
CA LEU A 497 1.93 1.35 8.04
C LEU A 497 2.65 0.07 8.50
N ALA A 498 2.50 -0.30 9.77
CA ALA A 498 3.08 -1.53 10.33
C ALA A 498 2.64 -2.75 9.53
N THR A 499 1.33 -2.87 9.28
CA THR A 499 0.74 -3.96 8.49
C THR A 499 1.31 -4.02 7.09
N ARG A 500 1.43 -2.86 6.43
CA ARG A 500 2.01 -2.78 5.09
C ARG A 500 3.48 -3.18 5.09
N TRP A 501 4.24 -2.72 6.07
CA TRP A 501 5.68 -2.93 6.11
C TRP A 501 6.09 -4.33 6.56
N ALA A 502 5.21 -5.04 7.27
CA ALA A 502 5.38 -6.45 7.62
C ALA A 502 5.26 -7.40 6.42
N LYS A 503 4.37 -7.11 5.45
CA LYS A 503 4.05 -8.00 4.31
C LYS A 503 5.16 -8.18 3.27
N ARG A 504 6.26 -7.42 3.35
CA ARG A 504 7.32 -7.38 2.33
C ARG A 504 8.72 -7.68 2.90
N ARG A 505 8.79 -8.38 4.03
CA ARG A 505 10.04 -8.90 4.60
C ARG A 505 10.22 -10.37 4.26
#